data_AF-A0A0E3RNS5-F1
#
_entry.id   AF-A0A0E3RNS5-F1
#
_cell.length_a   1.000
_cell.length_b   1.000
_cell.length_c   1.000
_cell.angle_alpha   90.00
_cell.angle_beta   90.00
_cell.angle_gamma   90.00
#
_symmetry.space_group_name_H-M   'P 1'
#
loop_
_entity.id
_entity.type
_entity.pdbx_description
1 polymer ?
#
loop_
_entity_poly.entity_id
_entity_poly.type
_entity_poly.pdbx_seq_one_letter_code
_entity_poly.pdbx_strand_id
1 'polypeptide(L)'
;MSPSMVGMSFLVLGIILLLGKWIRVITPNLQKLFIPSSLIGGFLALILGPQALGNLVEGLEYENTAFSILAGGIFPEDMLAIWASLPGLFINIIFATLFLGKKLPGIREIWNIAGPQVSFGQTVAWGQYVFGILVTVLILTPYFGINPIAGALIEIGFEGGHGTAAGVWLLLLQRPDSLKVQTCQSAWLL
;
A
#
# COMPACT_ATOMS: atom_id res chain seq x y z
N MET A 1 3.66 -24.32 -2.83
CA MET A 1 2.53 -23.73 -3.57
C MET A 1 2.10 -24.69 -4.67
N SER A 2 0.82 -25.06 -4.74
CA SER A 2 0.33 -25.92 -5.84
C SER A 2 0.08 -25.08 -7.11
N PRO A 3 0.35 -25.61 -8.32
CA PRO A 3 0.08 -24.88 -9.57
C PRO A 3 -1.37 -24.43 -9.75
N SER A 4 -2.32 -25.23 -9.26
CA SER A 4 -3.75 -24.90 -9.29
C SER A 4 -4.08 -23.65 -8.47
N MET A 5 -3.48 -23.49 -7.29
CA MET A 5 -3.67 -22.30 -6.45
C MET A 5 -3.08 -21.04 -7.08
N VAL A 6 -1.94 -21.15 -7.77
CA VAL A 6 -1.39 -20.03 -8.54
C VAL A 6 -2.36 -19.61 -9.64
N GLY A 7 -2.82 -20.56 -10.47
CA GLY A 7 -3.79 -20.27 -11.52
C GLY A 7 -5.08 -19.63 -10.99
N MET A 8 -5.62 -20.16 -9.90
CA MET A 8 -6.81 -19.60 -9.24
C MET A 8 -6.57 -18.18 -8.73
N SER A 9 -5.40 -17.90 -8.15
CA SER A 9 -5.05 -16.56 -7.65
C SER A 9 -5.05 -15.51 -8.76
N PHE A 10 -4.57 -15.87 -9.96
CA PHE A 10 -4.61 -14.99 -11.13
C PHE A 10 -6.04 -14.80 -11.67
N LEU A 11 -6.86 -15.86 -11.69
CA LEU A 11 -8.26 -15.77 -12.12
C LEU A 11 -9.06 -14.86 -11.21
N VAL A 12 -8.95 -15.04 -9.89
CA VAL A 12 -9.65 -14.20 -8.90
C VAL A 12 -9.19 -12.75 -9.00
N LEU A 13 -7.88 -12.50 -9.10
CA LEU A 13 -7.34 -11.14 -9.28
C LEU A 13 -7.85 -10.51 -10.58
N GLY A 14 -7.94 -11.28 -11.67
CA GLY A 14 -8.53 -10.85 -12.93
C GLY A 14 -10.01 -10.47 -12.78
N ILE A 15 -10.81 -11.27 -12.08
CA ILE A 15 -12.22 -10.98 -11.79
C ILE A 15 -12.35 -9.68 -10.99
N ILE A 16 -11.55 -9.50 -9.93
CA ILE A 16 -11.56 -8.29 -9.11
C ILE A 16 -11.24 -7.04 -9.95
N LEU A 17 -10.25 -7.13 -10.84
CA LEU A 17 -9.92 -6.01 -11.75
C LEU A 17 -11.03 -5.72 -12.76
N LEU A 18 -11.70 -6.76 -13.27
CA LEU A 18 -12.86 -6.60 -14.15
C LEU A 18 -14.02 -5.92 -13.43
N LEU A 19 -14.30 -6.30 -12.18
CA LEU A 19 -15.28 -5.63 -11.33
C LEU A 19 -14.90 -4.16 -11.08
N GLY A 20 -13.64 -3.89 -10.74
CA GLY A 20 -13.14 -2.52 -10.58
C GLY A 20 -13.29 -1.67 -11.84
N LYS A 21 -13.04 -2.26 -13.02
CA LYS A 21 -13.31 -1.62 -14.32
C LYS A 21 -14.81 -1.38 -14.53
N TRP A 22 -15.65 -2.36 -14.23
CA TRP A 22 -17.10 -2.26 -14.38
C TRP A 22 -17.68 -1.13 -13.50
N ILE A 23 -17.28 -1.07 -12.23
CA ILE A 23 -17.67 0.01 -11.29
C ILE A 23 -17.23 1.37 -11.81
N ARG A 24 -16.01 1.47 -12.33
CA ARG A 24 -15.50 2.71 -12.95
C ARG A 24 -16.37 3.14 -14.13
N VAL A 25 -16.77 2.23 -15.01
CA VAL A 25 -17.58 2.53 -16.20
C VAL A 25 -18.99 2.99 -15.80
N ILE A 26 -19.60 2.38 -14.79
CA ILE A 26 -20.94 2.77 -14.32
C ILE A 26 -20.93 4.11 -13.58
N THR A 27 -19.84 4.45 -12.90
CA THR A 27 -19.80 5.60 -11.99
C THR A 27 -19.06 6.79 -12.60
N PRO A 28 -19.78 7.79 -13.18
CA PRO A 28 -19.13 8.95 -13.81
C PRO A 28 -18.35 9.82 -12.82
N ASN A 29 -18.69 9.79 -11.53
CA ASN A 29 -17.94 10.53 -10.50
C ASN A 29 -16.52 9.97 -10.31
N LEU A 30 -16.36 8.64 -10.34
CA LEU A 30 -15.03 8.01 -10.23
C LEU A 30 -14.16 8.32 -11.46
N GLN A 31 -14.78 8.47 -12.63
CA GLN A 31 -14.08 8.88 -13.86
C GLN A 31 -13.62 10.34 -13.77
N LYS A 32 -14.45 11.24 -13.23
CA LYS A 32 -14.09 12.65 -13.00
C LYS A 32 -12.95 12.83 -12.00
N LEU A 33 -12.84 11.92 -11.02
CA LEU A 33 -11.77 11.91 -10.03
C LEU A 33 -10.47 11.21 -10.53
N PHE A 34 -10.42 10.80 -11.80
CA PHE A 34 -9.30 10.08 -12.42
C PHE A 34 -8.86 8.82 -11.67
N ILE A 35 -9.77 8.19 -10.91
CA ILE A 35 -9.45 6.98 -10.16
C ILE A 35 -9.25 5.81 -11.13
N PRO A 36 -8.07 5.15 -11.14
CA PRO A 36 -7.82 4.02 -12.01
C PRO A 36 -8.57 2.78 -11.53
N SER A 37 -8.94 1.90 -12.46
CA SER A 37 -9.68 0.67 -12.16
C SER A 37 -8.89 -0.32 -11.30
N SER A 38 -7.55 -0.28 -11.34
CA SER A 38 -6.69 -1.06 -10.45
C SER A 38 -6.82 -0.64 -8.98
N LEU A 39 -6.95 0.66 -8.72
CA LEU A 39 -7.15 1.17 -7.35
C LEU A 39 -8.54 0.79 -6.82
N ILE A 40 -9.57 0.91 -7.66
CA ILE A 40 -10.93 0.45 -7.31
C ILE A 40 -10.94 -1.05 -7.01
N GLY A 41 -10.31 -1.86 -7.87
CA GLY A 41 -10.18 -3.30 -7.64
C GLY A 41 -9.41 -3.61 -6.34
N GLY A 42 -8.35 -2.86 -6.04
CA GLY A 42 -7.62 -2.97 -4.77
C GLY A 42 -8.50 -2.67 -3.55
N PHE A 43 -9.31 -1.61 -3.59
CA PHE A 43 -10.27 -1.32 -2.52
C PHE A 43 -11.33 -2.41 -2.37
N LEU A 44 -11.84 -2.98 -3.47
CA LEU A 44 -12.74 -4.12 -3.40
C LEU A 44 -12.07 -5.32 -2.74
N ALA A 45 -10.83 -5.65 -3.13
CA ALA A 45 -10.09 -6.74 -2.53
C ALA A 45 -9.82 -6.51 -1.04
N LEU A 46 -9.53 -5.27 -0.62
CA LEU A 46 -9.36 -4.91 0.78
C LEU A 46 -10.65 -5.11 1.58
N ILE A 47 -11.79 -4.64 1.04
CA ILE A 47 -13.10 -4.78 1.68
C ILE A 47 -13.47 -6.27 1.83
N LEU A 48 -13.20 -7.08 0.81
CA LEU A 48 -13.51 -8.52 0.81
C LEU A 48 -12.44 -9.38 1.53
N GLY A 49 -11.30 -8.77 1.88
CA GLY A 49 -10.18 -9.43 2.53
C GLY A 49 -10.36 -9.58 4.04
N PRO A 50 -9.42 -10.28 4.70
CA PRO A 50 -9.44 -10.48 6.15
C PRO A 50 -9.44 -9.16 6.93
N GLN A 51 -8.78 -8.12 6.41
CA GLN A 51 -8.59 -6.85 7.12
C GLN A 51 -9.90 -6.07 7.35
N ALA A 52 -10.89 -6.22 6.47
CA ALA A 52 -12.17 -5.52 6.60
C ALA A 52 -13.31 -6.49 6.89
N LEU A 53 -13.62 -7.40 5.96
CA LEU A 53 -14.71 -8.35 6.14
C LEU A 53 -14.42 -9.33 7.28
N GLY A 54 -13.18 -9.80 7.40
CA GLY A 54 -12.79 -10.72 8.49
C GLY A 54 -12.97 -10.08 9.86
N ASN A 55 -12.37 -8.92 10.07
CA ASN A 55 -12.51 -8.14 11.32
C ASN A 55 -13.98 -7.77 11.64
N LEU A 56 -14.79 -7.43 10.63
CA LEU A 56 -16.21 -7.13 10.82
C LEU A 56 -17.01 -8.36 11.28
N VAL A 57 -16.72 -9.54 10.73
CA VAL A 57 -17.39 -10.79 11.09
C VAL A 57 -16.95 -11.26 12.48
N GLU A 58 -15.68 -11.10 12.83
CA GLU A 58 -15.16 -11.41 14.17
C GLU A 58 -15.78 -10.51 15.25
N GLY A 59 -15.98 -9.22 14.95
CA GLY A 59 -16.60 -8.27 15.90
C GLY A 59 -18.11 -8.44 16.10
N LEU A 60 -18.78 -9.27 15.28
CA LEU A 60 -20.23 -9.45 15.29
C LEU A 60 -20.71 -10.73 16.01
N GLU A 61 -19.91 -11.32 16.91
CA GLU A 61 -20.22 -12.46 17.81
C GLU A 61 -21.58 -13.13 17.50
N TYR A 62 -21.64 -14.02 16.50
CA TYR A 62 -22.87 -14.73 16.17
C TYR A 62 -22.64 -16.20 15.91
N GLU A 63 -23.40 -17.04 16.64
CA GLU A 63 -23.41 -18.51 16.69
C GLU A 63 -23.78 -19.22 15.36
N ASN A 64 -23.59 -18.59 14.21
CA ASN A 64 -23.91 -19.17 12.91
C ASN A 64 -22.66 -19.75 12.25
N THR A 65 -22.56 -21.07 12.23
CA THR A 65 -21.47 -21.87 11.62
C THR A 65 -21.19 -21.53 10.14
N ALA A 66 -22.12 -20.88 9.45
CA ALA A 66 -21.95 -20.44 8.07
C ALA A 66 -21.06 -19.19 7.92
N PHE A 67 -21.04 -18.30 8.92
CA PHE A 67 -20.25 -17.06 8.89
C PHE A 67 -18.82 -17.23 9.39
N SER A 68 -18.52 -18.29 10.16
CA SER A 68 -17.15 -18.58 10.63
C SER A 68 -16.17 -18.89 9.48
N ILE A 69 -16.68 -19.32 8.33
CA ILE A 69 -15.88 -19.53 7.11
C ILE A 69 -15.37 -18.20 6.52
N LEU A 70 -16.05 -17.09 6.81
CA LEU A 70 -15.70 -15.74 6.34
C LEU A 70 -14.88 -14.93 7.34
N ALA A 71 -14.58 -15.48 8.54
CA ALA A 71 -13.75 -14.80 9.54
C ALA A 71 -12.33 -14.50 9.01
N GLY A 72 -11.79 -15.35 8.13
CA GLY A 72 -10.53 -15.10 7.42
C GLY A 72 -10.66 -14.24 6.15
N GLY A 73 -11.83 -13.65 5.89
CA GLY A 73 -12.17 -13.02 4.61
C GLY A 73 -12.53 -14.02 3.50
N ILE A 74 -12.75 -13.53 2.27
CA ILE A 74 -13.13 -14.38 1.12
C ILE A 74 -11.92 -15.10 0.50
N PHE A 75 -10.71 -14.60 0.74
CA PHE A 75 -9.48 -15.06 0.08
C PHE A 75 -8.64 -15.95 1.00
N PRO A 76 -8.28 -17.19 0.57
CA PRO A 76 -7.38 -18.05 1.34
C PRO A 76 -6.00 -17.42 1.57
N GLU A 77 -5.36 -17.73 2.69
CA GLU A 77 -4.02 -17.19 3.03
C GLU A 77 -2.97 -17.48 1.95
N ASP A 78 -2.98 -18.69 1.37
CA ASP A 78 -2.09 -19.07 0.26
C ASP A 78 -2.24 -18.14 -0.95
N MET A 79 -3.46 -17.69 -1.24
CA MET A 79 -3.75 -16.76 -2.34
C MET A 79 -3.20 -15.36 -2.02
N LEU A 80 -3.37 -14.89 -0.79
CA LEU A 80 -2.81 -13.61 -0.32
C LEU A 80 -1.27 -13.64 -0.37
N ALA A 81 -0.65 -14.77 0.00
CA ALA A 81 0.79 -14.95 -0.10
C ALA A 81 1.29 -14.91 -1.56
N ILE A 82 0.54 -15.50 -2.49
CA ILE A 82 0.84 -15.39 -3.93
C ILE A 82 0.76 -13.93 -4.35
N TRP A 83 -0.35 -13.24 -4.04
CA TRP A 83 -0.54 -11.83 -4.42
C TRP A 83 0.53 -10.90 -3.85
N ALA A 84 0.99 -11.13 -2.62
CA ALA A 84 2.08 -10.37 -2.01
C ALA A 84 3.40 -10.47 -2.78
N SER A 85 3.64 -11.59 -3.49
CA SER A 85 4.85 -11.79 -4.31
C SER A 85 4.76 -11.16 -5.71
N LEU A 86 3.55 -10.91 -6.22
CA LEU A 86 3.33 -10.47 -7.60
C LEU A 86 3.93 -9.08 -7.92
N PRO A 87 3.79 -8.04 -7.07
CA PRO A 87 4.37 -6.72 -7.35
C PRO A 87 5.89 -6.79 -7.61
N GLY A 88 6.62 -7.56 -6.79
CA GLY A 88 8.06 -7.77 -6.94
C GLY A 88 8.44 -8.53 -8.22
N LEU A 89 7.62 -9.49 -8.65
CA LEU A 89 7.85 -10.20 -9.91
C LEU A 89 7.58 -9.29 -11.12
N PHE A 90 6.46 -8.56 -11.11
CA PHE A 90 6.06 -7.72 -12.24
C PHE A 90 6.96 -6.50 -12.41
N ILE A 91 7.46 -5.91 -11.32
CA ILE A 91 8.38 -4.76 -11.43
C ILE A 91 9.70 -5.17 -12.11
N ASN A 92 10.20 -6.37 -11.86
CA ASN A 92 11.38 -6.91 -12.54
C ASN A 92 11.14 -7.05 -14.06
N ILE A 93 9.97 -7.57 -14.46
CA ILE A 93 9.60 -7.72 -15.88
C ILE A 93 9.46 -6.35 -16.55
N ILE A 94 8.80 -5.39 -15.89
CA ILE A 94 8.62 -4.03 -16.40
C ILE A 94 9.98 -3.35 -16.58
N PHE A 95 10.86 -3.38 -15.57
CA PHE A 95 12.19 -2.77 -15.70
C PHE A 95 13.06 -3.44 -16.75
N ALA A 96 13.01 -4.78 -16.85
CA ALA A 96 13.73 -5.51 -17.88
C ALA A 96 13.27 -5.14 -19.29
N THR A 97 11.99 -4.82 -19.47
CA THR A 97 11.40 -4.51 -20.79
C THR A 97 11.32 -3.02 -21.10
N LEU A 98 11.52 -2.13 -20.12
CA LEU A 98 11.44 -0.67 -20.31
C LEU A 98 12.40 -0.15 -21.39
N PHE A 99 13.56 -0.79 -21.53
CA PHE A 99 14.59 -0.44 -22.51
C PHE A 99 14.54 -1.30 -23.79
N LEU A 100 13.62 -2.28 -23.85
CA LEU A 100 13.52 -3.18 -24.99
C LEU A 100 12.99 -2.42 -26.21
N GLY A 101 13.77 -2.38 -27.29
CA GLY A 101 13.38 -1.74 -28.55
C GLY A 101 13.60 -0.22 -28.61
N LYS A 102 14.24 0.39 -27.60
CA LYS A 102 14.69 1.78 -27.64
C LYS A 102 16.22 1.84 -27.69
N LYS A 103 16.77 2.77 -28.48
CA LYS A 103 18.21 3.10 -28.38
C LYS A 103 18.43 3.77 -27.02
N LEU A 104 19.41 3.30 -26.26
CA LEU A 104 19.77 3.91 -25.00
C LEU A 104 20.28 5.34 -25.26
N PRO A 105 19.62 6.38 -24.71
CA PRO A 105 20.09 7.75 -24.84
C PRO A 105 21.45 7.90 -24.14
N GLY A 106 22.23 8.89 -24.58
CA GLY A 106 23.52 9.17 -23.94
C GLY A 106 23.33 9.66 -22.49
N ILE A 107 24.33 9.44 -21.62
CA ILE A 107 24.29 9.86 -20.21
C ILE A 107 23.91 11.33 -20.06
N ARG A 108 24.39 12.20 -20.96
CA ARG A 108 24.08 13.63 -20.94
C ARG A 108 22.59 13.92 -21.23
N GLU A 109 22.00 13.20 -22.17
CA GLU A 109 20.58 13.32 -22.50
C GLU A 109 19.71 12.78 -21.37
N ILE A 110 20.10 11.65 -20.78
CA ILE A 110 19.48 11.11 -19.56
C ILE A 110 19.50 12.18 -18.46
N TRP A 111 20.64 12.80 -18.19
CA TRP A 111 20.75 13.82 -17.14
C TRP A 111 19.92 15.06 -17.43
N ASN A 112 19.87 15.53 -18.68
CA ASN A 112 19.07 16.69 -19.05
C ASN A 112 17.55 16.45 -18.89
N ILE A 113 17.09 15.22 -19.04
CA ILE A 113 15.67 14.85 -18.90
C ILE A 113 15.33 14.44 -17.47
N ALA A 114 16.11 13.54 -16.88
CA ALA A 114 15.86 12.97 -15.56
C ALA A 114 16.36 13.87 -14.42
N GLY A 115 17.44 14.62 -14.62
CA GLY A 115 18.03 15.47 -13.57
C GLY A 115 17.06 16.49 -12.98
N PRO A 116 16.31 17.27 -13.80
CA PRO A 116 15.27 18.17 -13.30
C PRO A 116 14.15 17.44 -12.56
N GLN A 117 13.76 16.25 -13.01
CA GLN A 117 12.72 15.43 -12.37
C GLN A 117 13.18 14.90 -11.00
N VAL A 118 14.40 14.39 -10.92
CA VAL A 118 15.01 13.94 -9.66
C VAL A 118 15.18 15.10 -8.69
N SER A 119 15.67 16.25 -9.17
CA SER A 119 15.84 17.44 -8.33
C SER A 119 14.51 17.95 -7.79
N PHE A 120 13.47 17.95 -8.63
CA PHE A 120 12.11 18.32 -8.22
C PHE A 120 11.56 17.33 -7.19
N GLY A 121 11.63 16.02 -7.47
CA GLY A 121 11.20 14.96 -6.54
C GLY A 121 11.88 15.09 -5.19
N GLN A 122 13.21 15.23 -5.19
CA GLN A 122 14.00 15.39 -3.97
C GLN A 122 13.65 16.69 -3.21
N THR A 123 13.36 17.78 -3.92
CA THR A 123 12.94 19.03 -3.29
C THR A 123 11.58 18.86 -2.59
N VAL A 124 10.65 18.16 -3.22
CA VAL A 124 9.34 17.83 -2.64
C VAL A 124 9.52 16.92 -1.41
N ALA A 125 10.35 15.88 -1.52
CA ALA A 125 10.69 14.96 -0.42
C ALA A 125 11.24 15.71 0.80
N TRP A 126 12.26 16.56 0.60
CA TRP A 126 12.81 17.39 1.68
C TRP A 126 11.77 18.34 2.26
N GLY A 127 10.90 18.92 1.43
CA GLY A 127 9.79 19.74 1.88
C GLY A 127 8.83 18.96 2.80
N GLN A 128 8.51 17.71 2.44
CA GLN A 128 7.67 16.83 3.26
C GLN A 128 8.35 16.41 4.55
N TYR A 129 9.66 16.14 4.55
CA TYR A 129 10.41 15.89 5.79
C TYR A 129 10.37 17.10 6.71
N VAL A 130 10.69 18.29 6.21
CA VAL A 130 10.70 19.52 7.00
C VAL A 130 9.32 19.78 7.58
N PHE A 131 8.28 19.75 6.74
CA PHE A 131 6.91 20.00 7.19
C PHE A 131 6.41 18.91 8.16
N GLY A 132 6.64 17.63 7.84
CA GLY A 132 6.22 16.49 8.65
C GLY A 132 6.88 16.48 10.03
N ILE A 133 8.18 16.77 10.09
CA ILE A 133 8.91 16.88 11.36
C ILE A 133 8.46 18.12 12.13
N LEU A 134 8.28 19.27 11.49
CA LEU A 134 7.81 20.49 12.17
C LEU A 134 6.42 20.30 12.78
N VAL A 135 5.47 19.77 12.02
CA VAL A 135 4.13 19.44 12.53
C VAL A 135 4.23 18.44 13.68
N THR A 136 5.09 17.43 13.56
CA THR A 136 5.24 16.44 14.62
C THR A 136 5.81 17.06 15.88
N VAL A 137 6.91 17.80 15.81
CA VAL A 137 7.58 18.37 16.99
C VAL A 137 6.77 19.50 17.62
N LEU A 138 6.14 20.37 16.83
CA LEU A 138 5.45 21.56 17.32
C LEU A 138 4.00 21.31 17.72
N ILE A 139 3.36 20.27 17.16
CA ILE A 139 1.94 19.97 17.40
C ILE A 139 1.80 18.55 17.97
N LEU A 140 2.24 17.52 17.22
CA LEU A 140 1.90 16.15 17.61
C LEU A 140 2.58 15.67 18.91
N THR A 141 3.84 16.02 19.12
CA THR A 141 4.60 15.67 20.32
C THR A 141 4.06 16.39 21.57
N PRO A 142 3.84 17.72 21.61
CA PRO A 142 3.34 18.38 22.82
C PRO A 142 1.89 18.01 23.15
N TYR A 143 1.03 17.84 22.16
CA TYR A 143 -0.39 17.54 22.41
C TYR A 143 -0.68 16.05 22.61
N PHE A 144 0.03 15.16 21.90
CA PHE A 144 -0.25 13.71 21.90
C PHE A 144 0.91 12.85 22.40
N GLY A 145 2.06 13.43 22.74
CA GLY A 145 3.23 12.68 23.22
C GLY A 145 3.87 11.77 22.18
N ILE A 146 3.58 12.01 20.89
CA ILE A 146 4.07 11.16 19.79
C ILE A 146 5.58 11.34 19.62
N ASN A 147 6.27 10.23 19.33
CA ASN A 147 7.72 10.23 19.08
C ASN A 147 8.05 11.12 17.86
N PRO A 148 9.02 12.06 17.95
CA PRO A 148 9.42 12.92 16.84
C PRO A 148 9.78 12.20 15.53
N ILE A 149 10.23 10.94 15.61
CA ILE A 149 10.54 10.11 14.44
C ILE A 149 9.30 9.86 13.57
N ALA A 150 8.09 9.93 14.14
CA ALA A 150 6.85 9.84 13.37
C ALA A 150 6.74 10.92 12.28
N GLY A 151 7.41 12.06 12.44
CA GLY A 151 7.45 13.10 11.42
C GLY A 151 8.18 12.68 10.14
N ALA A 152 9.17 11.78 10.25
CA ALA A 152 9.83 11.19 9.09
C ALA A 152 8.93 10.19 8.36
N LEU A 153 8.03 9.49 9.08
CA LEU A 153 7.10 8.54 8.47
C LEU A 153 6.09 9.20 7.52
N ILE A 154 5.82 10.49 7.69
CA ILE A 154 4.93 11.25 6.82
C ILE A 154 5.47 11.31 5.39
N GLU A 155 6.75 11.63 5.21
CA GLU A 155 7.39 11.61 3.89
C GLU A 155 7.49 10.17 3.36
N ILE A 156 7.96 9.24 4.19
CA ILE A 156 8.26 7.87 3.77
C ILE A 156 6.98 7.15 3.29
N GLY A 157 5.85 7.42 3.94
CA GLY A 157 4.55 6.87 3.53
C GLY A 157 3.97 7.55 2.29
N PHE A 158 4.29 8.82 2.04
CA PHE A 158 3.73 9.58 0.92
C PHE A 158 4.53 9.39 -0.37
N GLU A 159 5.87 9.47 -0.30
CA GLU A 159 6.75 9.25 -1.46
C GLU A 159 7.13 7.77 -1.62
N GLY A 160 7.58 7.13 -0.54
CA GLY A 160 8.01 5.72 -0.56
C GLY A 160 6.84 4.72 -0.59
N GLY A 161 5.61 5.18 -0.38
CA GLY A 161 4.42 4.36 -0.34
C GLY A 161 4.32 3.46 0.89
N HIS A 162 3.24 2.67 0.95
CA HIS A 162 2.85 1.94 2.15
C HIS A 162 3.82 0.80 2.49
N GLY A 163 4.48 0.20 1.49
CA GLY A 163 5.48 -0.85 1.69
C GLY A 163 6.77 -0.35 2.34
N THR A 164 7.26 0.82 1.93
CA THR A 164 8.47 1.44 2.52
C THR A 164 8.18 1.93 3.93
N ALA A 165 7.01 2.52 4.17
CA ALA A 165 6.58 2.91 5.51
C ALA A 165 6.44 1.71 6.46
N ALA A 166 5.86 0.59 6.03
CA ALA A 166 5.76 -0.62 6.84
C ALA A 166 7.13 -1.20 7.23
N GLY A 167 8.11 -1.17 6.32
CA GLY A 167 9.48 -1.60 6.61
C GLY A 167 10.17 -0.72 7.64
N VAL A 168 10.06 0.60 7.52
CA VAL A 168 10.64 1.55 8.50
C VAL A 168 9.94 1.46 9.85
N TRP A 169 8.62 1.24 9.85
CA TRP A 169 7.85 1.00 11.07
C TRP A 169 8.33 -0.23 11.84
N LEU A 170 8.62 -1.34 11.15
CA LEU A 170 9.16 -2.55 11.78
C LEU A 170 10.50 -2.28 12.51
N LEU A 171 11.35 -1.41 11.96
CA LEU A 171 12.60 -1.00 12.61
C LEU A 171 12.36 -0.16 13.87
N LEU A 172 11.28 0.63 13.91
CA LEU A 172 10.93 1.41 15.10
C LEU A 172 10.43 0.52 16.25
N LEU A 173 9.75 -0.59 15.94
CA LEU A 173 9.33 -1.57 16.94
C LEU A 173 10.50 -2.36 17.56
N GLN A 174 11.65 -2.42 16.89
CA GLN A 174 12.84 -3.07 17.41
C GLN A 174 13.62 -2.21 18.43
N ARG A 175 13.16 -0.98 18.74
CA ARG A 175 13.78 -0.17 19.79
C ARG A 175 13.31 -0.55 21.21
N PRO A 176 14.23 -0.60 22.19
CA PRO A 176 13.92 -0.95 23.58
C PRO A 176 13.03 0.07 24.33
N ASP A 177 12.89 1.31 23.85
CA ASP A 177 12.15 2.39 24.53
C ASP A 177 10.66 2.49 24.13
N SER A 178 10.07 1.46 23.51
CA SER A 178 8.85 1.55 22.69
C SER A 178 7.50 1.30 23.41
N LEU A 179 7.48 1.23 24.75
CA LEU A 179 6.24 0.99 25.54
C LEU A 179 5.08 1.98 25.27
N LYS A 180 5.36 3.19 24.75
CA LYS A 180 4.33 4.18 24.39
C LYS A 180 3.86 4.13 22.94
N VAL A 181 4.56 3.38 22.07
CA VAL A 181 4.21 3.25 20.64
C VAL A 181 3.13 2.17 20.44
N GLN A 182 3.08 1.17 21.32
CA GLN A 182 2.04 0.13 21.33
C GLN A 182 0.61 0.70 21.51
N THR A 183 0.43 1.83 22.21
CA THR A 183 -0.89 2.45 22.37
C THR A 183 -1.47 3.07 21.10
N CYS A 184 -0.65 3.36 20.08
CA CYS A 184 -1.12 3.79 18.75
C CYS A 184 -1.43 2.60 17.82
N GLN A 185 -1.06 1.38 18.21
CA GLN A 185 -1.27 0.16 17.44
C GLN A 185 -2.76 -0.15 17.29
N SER A 186 -3.60 0.25 18.25
CA SER A 186 -5.06 0.11 18.19
C SER A 186 -5.78 1.16 17.32
N ALA A 187 -5.09 2.19 16.84
CA ALA A 187 -5.69 3.25 16.01
C ALA A 187 -5.35 3.14 14.50
N TRP A 188 -4.32 2.35 14.15
CA TRP A 188 -3.83 2.18 12.78
C TRP A 188 -3.89 0.72 12.28
N LEU A 189 -4.35 -0.22 13.11
CA LEU A 189 -4.76 -1.58 12.71
C LEU A 189 -6.28 -1.69 12.48
N LEU A 190 -6.96 -0.54 12.30
CA LEU A 190 -8.27 -0.42 11.67
C LEU A 190 -8.07 0.19 10.28
#